data_AF-A0A1E9AXN0-F1
#
_entry.id   AF-A0A1E9AXN0-F1
#
_cell.length_a   1.000
_cell.length_b   1.000
_cell.length_c   1.000
_cell.angle_alpha   90.00
_cell.angle_beta   90.00
_cell.angle_gamma   90.00
#
_symmetry.space_group_name_H-M   'P 1'
#
loop_
_entity.id
_entity.type
_entity.pdbx_description
1 polymer ?
#
loop_
_entity_poly.entity_id
_entity_poly.type
_entity_poly.pdbx_seq_one_letter_code
_entity_poly.pdbx_strand_id
1 'polypeptide(L)'
;MKKLGIIIGVLLVTIVSPFVVQFGWNGIVTTILPVGKISFWQALGVDALLSFINPTIYSDEEISKKLTQAISKIIYFAFVLWLASLFL
;
A
#
# COMPACT_ATOMS: atom_id res chain seq x y z
N MET A 1 -29.57 -2.20 -9.88
CA MET A 1 -28.60 -1.66 -10.88
C MET A 1 -27.47 -0.86 -10.24
N LYS A 2 -27.74 0.18 -9.43
CA LYS A 2 -26.66 0.99 -8.78
C LYS A 2 -25.67 0.18 -7.93
N LYS A 3 -26.15 -0.71 -7.05
CA LYS A 3 -25.29 -1.56 -6.21
C LYS A 3 -24.38 -2.48 -7.03
N LEU A 4 -24.89 -3.03 -8.12
CA LEU A 4 -24.12 -3.92 -8.99
C LEU A 4 -22.98 -3.17 -9.69
N GLY A 5 -23.26 -1.95 -10.19
CA GLY A 5 -22.24 -1.10 -10.81
C GLY A 5 -21.15 -0.67 -9.82
N ILE A 6 -21.51 -0.39 -8.56
CA ILE A 6 -20.53 -0.10 -7.50
C ILE A 6 -19.64 -1.32 -7.23
N ILE A 7 -20.21 -2.51 -7.10
CA ILE A 7 -19.45 -3.74 -6.85
C ILE A 7 -18.48 -4.03 -8.01
N ILE A 8 -18.96 -3.91 -9.25
CA ILE A 8 -18.12 -4.11 -10.45
C ILE A 8 -17.01 -3.05 -10.52
N GLY A 9 -17.33 -1.80 -10.22
CA GLY A 9 -16.35 -0.71 -10.18
C GLY A 9 -15.26 -0.95 -9.15
N VAL A 10 -15.63 -1.35 -7.93
CA VAL A 10 -14.68 -1.70 -6.87
C VAL A 10 -13.80 -2.87 -7.32
N LEU A 11 -14.39 -3.93 -7.88
CA LEU A 11 -13.64 -5.09 -8.35
C LEU A 11 -12.61 -4.72 -9.43
N LEU A 12 -13.01 -3.88 -10.40
CA LEU A 12 -12.10 -3.38 -11.44
C LEU A 12 -10.97 -2.54 -10.85
N VAL A 13 -11.26 -1.61 -9.94
CA VAL A 13 -10.23 -0.78 -9.31
C VAL A 13 -9.23 -1.64 -8.54
N THR A 14 -9.71 -2.61 -7.75
CA THR A 14 -8.85 -3.53 -6.99
C THR A 14 -7.97 -4.40 -7.89
N ILE A 15 -8.41 -4.74 -9.10
CA ILE A 15 -7.61 -5.53 -10.06
C ILE A 15 -6.63 -4.64 -10.83
N VAL A 16 -7.04 -3.44 -11.24
CA VAL A 16 -6.25 -2.55 -12.09
C VAL A 16 -5.16 -1.82 -11.30
N SER A 17 -5.45 -1.40 -10.06
CA SER A 17 -4.53 -0.61 -9.24
C SER A 17 -3.17 -1.29 -8.97
N PRO A 18 -3.12 -2.59 -8.63
CA PRO A 18 -1.85 -3.32 -8.48
C PRO A 18 -0.98 -3.30 -9.75
N PHE A 19 -1.58 -3.28 -10.94
CA PHE A 19 -0.82 -3.21 -12.19
C PHE A 19 -0.12 -1.85 -12.36
N VAL A 20 -0.75 -0.76 -11.92
CA VAL A 20 -0.14 0.57 -11.91
C VAL A 20 1.08 0.61 -10.98
N VAL A 21 0.97 -0.02 -9.80
CA VAL A 21 2.07 -0.11 -8.84
C VAL A 21 3.18 -1.03 -9.35
N GLN A 22 2.84 -2.19 -9.92
CA GLN A 22 3.80 -3.19 -10.40
C GLN A 22 4.58 -2.73 -11.65
N PHE A 23 3.90 -2.14 -12.63
CA PHE A 23 4.50 -1.78 -13.91
C PHE A 23 4.89 -0.30 -14.02
N GLY A 24 4.15 0.59 -13.37
CA GLY A 24 4.46 2.02 -13.33
C GLY A 24 5.50 2.32 -12.25
N TRP A 25 5.07 2.31 -10.99
CA TRP A 25 5.90 2.75 -9.87
C TRP A 25 7.14 1.89 -9.65
N ASN A 26 7.00 0.57 -9.62
CA ASN A 26 8.15 -0.32 -9.47
C ASN A 26 9.13 -0.19 -10.66
N GLY A 27 8.65 0.13 -11.87
CA GLY A 27 9.52 0.49 -13.00
C GLY A 27 10.37 1.73 -12.72
N ILE A 28 9.78 2.79 -12.13
CA ILE A 28 10.51 4.02 -11.76
C ILE A 28 11.46 3.78 -10.58
N VAL A 29 11.02 3.05 -9.55
CA VAL A 29 11.86 2.81 -8.36
C VAL A 29 13.07 1.96 -8.72
N THR A 30 12.91 0.96 -9.60
CA THR A 30 14.00 0.07 -10.01
C THR A 30 15.09 0.73 -10.86
N THR A 31 14.84 1.92 -11.44
CA THR A 31 15.88 2.70 -12.12
C THR A 31 16.74 3.50 -11.14
N ILE A 32 16.21 3.85 -9.97
CA ILE A 32 16.90 4.64 -8.94
C ILE A 32 17.57 3.72 -7.91
N LEU A 33 16.86 2.67 -7.49
CA LEU A 33 17.30 1.70 -6.51
C LEU A 33 17.33 0.31 -7.18
N PRO A 34 18.45 -0.43 -7.15
CA PRO A 34 18.57 -1.73 -7.80
C PRO A 34 17.85 -2.83 -7.00
N VAL A 35 16.54 -2.68 -6.80
CA VAL A 35 15.67 -3.64 -6.12
C VAL A 35 15.04 -4.60 -7.13
N GLY A 36 14.68 -5.80 -6.66
CA GLY A 36 13.97 -6.77 -7.50
C GLY A 36 12.57 -6.26 -7.86
N LYS A 37 12.06 -6.67 -9.04
CA LYS A 37 10.69 -6.37 -9.43
C LYS A 37 9.70 -7.00 -8.45
N ILE A 38 8.74 -6.22 -7.97
CA ILE A 38 7.67 -6.74 -7.13
C ILE A 38 6.66 -7.55 -7.96
N SER A 39 6.08 -8.57 -7.33
CA SER A 39 4.99 -9.38 -7.89
C SER A 39 3.65 -8.64 -7.82
N PHE A 40 2.65 -9.15 -8.56
CA PHE A 40 1.28 -8.62 -8.50
C PHE A 40 0.73 -8.59 -7.07
N TRP A 41 0.92 -9.65 -6.29
CA TRP A 41 0.44 -9.73 -4.91
C TRP A 41 1.12 -8.74 -3.98
N GLN A 42 2.42 -8.50 -4.18
CA GLN A 42 3.16 -7.48 -3.43
C GLN A 42 2.68 -6.08 -3.80
N ALA A 43 2.45 -5.81 -5.09
CA ALA A 43 1.90 -4.55 -5.56
C ALA A 43 0.49 -4.29 -5.02
N LEU A 44 -0.36 -5.32 -4.99
CA LEU A 44 -1.70 -5.26 -4.39
C LEU A 44 -1.63 -4.99 -2.88
N GLY A 45 -0.70 -5.66 -2.18
CA GLY A 45 -0.47 -5.42 -0.76
C GLY A 45 -0.03 -3.98 -0.46
N VAL A 46 0.89 -3.44 -1.26
CA VAL A 46 1.34 -2.03 -1.14
C VAL A 46 0.18 -1.06 -1.40
N ASP A 47 -0.57 -1.28 -2.47
CA ASP A 47 -1.71 -0.42 -2.82
C ASP A 47 -2.81 -0.42 -1.75
N ALA A 48 -3.12 -1.61 -1.21
CA ALA A 48 -4.07 -1.77 -0.12
C ALA A 48 -3.57 -1.12 1.17
N LEU A 49 -2.29 -1.26 1.50
CA LEU A 49 -1.69 -0.60 2.67
C LEU A 49 -1.73 0.92 2.53
N LEU A 50 -1.36 1.47 1.38
CA LEU A 50 -1.40 2.91 1.12
C LEU A 50 -2.82 3.46 1.21
N SER A 51 -3.78 2.73 0.64
CA SER A 51 -5.20 3.07 0.77
C SER A 51 -5.66 3.04 2.23
N PHE A 52 -5.28 2.01 2.98
CA PHE A 52 -5.67 1.85 4.39
C PHE A 52 -5.04 2.91 5.32
N ILE A 53 -3.83 3.37 5.01
CA ILE A 53 -3.16 4.43 5.79
C ILE A 53 -3.74 5.81 5.45
N ASN A 54 -4.40 5.98 4.30
CA ASN A 54 -4.89 7.27 3.87
C ASN A 54 -5.97 7.82 4.83
N PRO A 55 -5.65 8.86 5.63
CA PRO A 55 -6.52 9.34 6.69
C PRO A 55 -7.82 9.96 6.14
N THR A 56 -7.83 10.35 4.86
CA THR A 56 -8.99 10.94 4.18
C THR A 56 -10.13 9.95 3.92
N ILE A 57 -9.89 8.64 4.06
CA ILE A 57 -10.92 7.62 3.92
C ILE A 57 -11.81 7.53 5.18
N TYR A 58 -11.29 7.96 6.33
CA TYR A 58 -11.99 7.87 7.61
C TYR A 58 -12.68 9.19 7.92
N SER A 59 -14.01 9.17 8.04
CA SER A 59 -14.80 10.33 8.47
C SER A 59 -14.64 10.63 9.96
N ASP A 60 -14.15 9.66 10.73
CA ASP A 60 -13.92 9.76 12.17
C ASP A 60 -12.43 10.04 12.43
N GLU A 61 -12.16 11.21 12.97
CA GLU A 61 -10.82 11.72 13.24
C GLU A 61 -10.10 10.90 14.32
N GLU A 62 -10.82 10.35 15.30
CA GLU A 62 -10.23 9.54 16.37
C GLU A 62 -9.82 8.16 15.84
N ILE A 63 -10.65 7.55 15.00
CA ILE A 63 -10.33 6.28 14.32
C ILE A 63 -9.12 6.48 13.40
N SER A 64 -9.14 7.55 12.59
CA SER A 64 -8.05 7.90 11.69
C SER A 64 -6.72 8.07 12.43
N LYS A 65 -6.74 8.78 13.57
CA LYS A 65 -5.56 9.01 14.41
C LYS A 65 -5.03 7.74 15.05
N LYS A 66 -5.89 6.89 15.63
CA LYS A 66 -5.49 5.61 16.23
C LYS A 66 -4.90 4.65 15.18
N LEU A 67 -5.50 4.60 14.00
CA LEU A 67 -5.06 3.74 12.91
C LEU A 67 -3.72 4.20 12.35
N THR A 68 -3.59 5.50 12.09
CA THR A 68 -2.32 6.12 11.66
C THR A 68 -1.21 5.85 12.68
N GLN A 69 -1.50 5.98 13.97
CA GLN A 69 -0.54 5.70 15.04
C GLN A 69 -0.13 4.22 15.09
N ALA A 70 -1.08 3.30 14.94
CA ALA A 70 -0.80 1.86 14.92
C ALA A 70 0.09 1.47 13.72
N ILE A 71 -0.23 1.96 12.52
CA ILE A 71 0.54 1.66 11.33
C ILE A 71 1.91 2.33 11.37
N SER A 72 2.00 3.56 11.88
CA SER A 72 3.28 4.26 12.08
C SER A 72 4.21 3.47 13.00
N LYS A 73 3.68 2.83 14.05
CA LYS A 73 4.46 1.92 14.90
C LYS A 73 4.97 0.69 14.15
N ILE A 74 4.14 0.07 13.31
CA ILE A 74 4.52 -1.11 12.52
C ILE A 74 5.61 -0.74 11.51
N ILE A 75 5.44 0.37 10.78
CA ILE A 75 6.42 0.86 9.81
C ILE A 75 7.73 1.20 10.51
N TYR A 76 7.67 1.92 11.63
CA TYR A 76 8.85 2.25 12.43
C TYR A 76 9.60 0.98 12.87
N PHE A 77 8.87 -0.01 13.38
CA PHE A 77 9.49 -1.26 13.84
C PHE A 77 10.10 -2.06 12.68
N ALA A 78 9.41 -2.17 11.54
CA ALA A 78 9.93 -2.81 10.34
C ALA A 78 11.19 -2.11 9.81
N PHE A 79 11.20 -0.77 9.85
CA PHE A 79 12.36 0.04 9.47
C PHE A 79 13.56 -0.21 10.39
N VAL A 80 13.35 -0.28 11.71
CA VAL A 80 14.40 -0.61 12.69
C VAL A 80 14.94 -2.03 12.47
N LEU A 81 14.07 -3.02 12.24
CA LEU A 81 14.51 -4.39 11.94
C LEU A 81 15.31 -4.46 10.63
N TRP A 82 14.87 -3.73 9.61
CA TRP A 82 15.60 -3.62 8.35
C TRP A 82 16.98 -3.00 8.56
N LEU A 83 17.09 -1.90 9.32
CA LEU A 83 18.39 -1.30 9.65
C LEU A 83 19.30 -2.28 10.41
N ALA A 84 18.76 -3.00 11.40
CA ALA A 84 19.53 -3.99 12.16
C ALA A 84 20.08 -5.11 11.26
N SER A 85 19.33 -5.51 10.22
CA SER A 85 19.77 -6.54 9.26
C SER A 85 20.98 -6.12 8.41
N LEU A 86 21.29 -4.83 8.31
CA LEU A 86 22.47 -4.34 7.58
C LEU A 86 23.80 -4.58 8.34
N PHE A 87 23.73 -4.91 9.63
CA PHE A 87 24.89 -5.15 10.49
C PHE A 87 25.08 -6.63 10.88
N LEU A 88 24.27 -7.52 10.30
CA LEU A 88 24.43 -8.98 10.34
C LEU A 88 25.15 -9.44 9.07
#